data_AF-A0AA39X606-F1
#
_entry.id   AF-A0AA39X606-F1
#
_cell.length_a   1.000
_cell.length_b   1.000
_cell.length_c   1.000
_cell.angle_alpha   90.00
_cell.angle_beta   90.00
_cell.angle_gamma   90.00
#
_symmetry.space_group_name_H-M   'P 1'
#
loop_
_entity.id
_entity.type
_entity.pdbx_description
1 polymer ?
#
loop_
_entity_poly.entity_id
_entity_poly.type
_entity_poly.pdbx_seq_one_letter_code
_entity_poly.pdbx_strand_id
1 'polypeptide(L)' 'NPLGANFSYTAAFATLDYAALKSDHKALLTQSQSWWPADFGHYGGLFIRLAWHSAGTYLAMDRRGG' A
#
# COMPACT_ATOMS: atom_id res chain seq x y z
N ASN A 1 8.44 -3.20 -19.90
CA ASN A 1 8.68 -2.63 -18.55
C ASN A 1 9.18 -1.20 -18.73
N PRO A 2 8.48 -0.17 -18.24
CA PRO A 2 8.85 1.25 -18.42
C PRO A 2 10.10 1.68 -17.63
N LEU A 3 10.51 0.93 -16.61
CA LEU A 3 11.66 1.28 -15.76
C LEU A 3 13.02 0.94 -16.42
N GLY A 4 13.00 0.20 -17.54
CA GLY A 4 14.21 -0.24 -18.22
C GLY A 4 14.97 -1.35 -17.49
N ALA A 5 15.97 -1.93 -18.15
CA ALA A 5 16.70 -3.10 -17.65
C ALA A 5 17.67 -2.78 -16.49
N ASN A 6 18.12 -1.52 -16.38
CA ASN A 6 19.14 -1.12 -15.41
C ASN A 6 18.56 -0.59 -14.08
N PHE A 7 17.23 -0.52 -13.95
CA PHE A 7 16.59 -0.02 -12.74
C PHE A 7 16.61 -1.07 -11.63
N SER A 8 17.01 -0.65 -10.42
CA SER A 8 16.99 -1.48 -9.21
C SER A 8 16.02 -0.90 -8.18
N TYR A 9 14.91 -1.62 -7.95
CA TYR A 9 13.92 -1.23 -6.95
C TYR A 9 14.51 -1.24 -5.53
N THR A 10 15.37 -2.21 -5.22
CA THR A 10 16.03 -2.29 -3.91
C THR A 10 16.90 -1.06 -3.63
N ALA A 11 17.67 -0.61 -4.64
CA ALA A 11 18.48 0.60 -4.50
C ALA A 11 17.61 1.85 -4.34
N ALA A 12 16.53 1.96 -5.12
CA ALA A 12 15.59 3.07 -5.00
C ALA A 12 14.89 3.09 -3.62
N PHE A 13 14.42 1.94 -3.15
CA PHE A 13 13.75 1.83 -1.86
C PHE A 13 14.69 2.14 -0.69
N ALA A 14 15.98 1.77 -0.78
CA ALA A 14 16.97 2.10 0.25
C ALA A 14 17.18 3.61 0.45
N THR A 15 16.85 4.43 -0.57
CA THR A 15 16.93 5.90 -0.48
C THR A 15 15.62 6.57 -0.03
N LEU A 16 14.56 5.79 0.18
CA LEU A 16 13.25 6.31 0.53
C LEU A 16 13.23 6.83 1.98
N ASP A 17 12.65 8.02 2.18
CA ASP A 17 12.30 8.49 3.52
C ASP A 17 11.04 7.73 4.01
N TYR A 18 11.30 6.64 4.73
CA TYR A 18 10.24 5.80 5.29
C TYR A 18 9.42 6.51 6.38
N ALA A 19 10.02 7.45 7.10
CA ALA A 19 9.33 8.18 8.16
C ALA A 19 8.34 9.18 7.55
N ALA A 20 8.75 9.92 6.52
CA ALA A 20 7.88 10.80 5.76
C ALA A 20 6.71 10.01 5.13
N LEU A 21 6.99 8.88 4.47
CA LEU A 21 5.95 8.02 3.89
C LEU A 21 4.89 7.61 4.93
N LYS A 22 5.33 7.17 6.12
CA LYS A 22 4.39 6.77 7.18
C LYS A 22 3.58 7.95 7.72
N SER A 23 4.19 9.13 7.81
CA SER A 23 3.50 10.36 8.21
C SER A 23 2.39 10.71 7.21
N ASP A 24 2.72 10.69 5.92
CA ASP A 24 1.76 10.98 4.85
C ASP A 24 0.63 9.96 4.81
N HIS A 25 0.96 8.67 4.96
CA HIS A 25 -0.06 7.62 5.06
C HIS A 25 -1.00 7.84 6.25
N LYS A 26 -0.48 8.23 7.42
CA LYS A 26 -1.31 8.52 8.59
C LYS A 26 -2.24 9.71 8.36
N ALA A 27 -1.76 10.75 7.69
CA ALA A 27 -2.58 11.91 7.33
C ALA A 27 -3.70 11.51 6.36
N LEU A 28 -3.38 10.72 5.33
CA LEU A 28 -4.32 10.22 4.33
C LEU A 28 -5.49 9.49 4.97
N LEU A 29 -5.26 8.70 6.03
CA LEU A 29 -6.31 7.92 6.69
C LEU A 29 -7.49 8.78 7.17
N THR A 30 -7.29 10.07 7.43
CA THR A 30 -8.34 11.01 7.88
C THR A 30 -8.71 12.07 6.85
N GLN A 31 -8.11 12.06 5.66
CA GLN A 31 -8.38 13.01 4.58
C GLN A 31 -9.44 12.47 3.63
N SER A 32 -10.70 12.50 4.07
CA SER A 32 -11.85 12.01 3.30
C SER A 32 -11.99 12.70 1.94
N GLN A 33 -12.21 11.90 0.91
CA GLN A 33 -12.42 12.33 -0.47
C GLN A 33 -13.92 12.29 -0.82
N SER A 34 -14.43 13.31 -1.49
CA SER A 34 -15.87 13.42 -1.81
C SER A 34 -16.39 12.29 -2.71
N TRP A 35 -15.54 11.78 -3.60
CA TRP A 35 -15.87 10.69 -4.52
C TRP A 35 -15.80 9.30 -3.88
N TRP A 36 -15.19 9.18 -2.69
CA TRP A 36 -15.19 7.95 -1.89
C TRP A 36 -15.08 8.28 -0.40
N PRO A 37 -16.15 8.73 0.26
CA PRO A 37 -16.06 9.25 1.62
C PRO A 37 -15.56 8.21 2.63
N ALA A 38 -14.75 8.65 3.60
CA ALA A 38 -14.25 7.79 4.66
C ALA A 38 -15.35 7.47 5.68
N ASP A 39 -15.62 6.19 5.89
CA ASP A 39 -16.50 5.74 6.96
C ASP A 39 -15.98 6.21 8.31
N PHE A 40 -16.85 6.80 9.14
CA PHE A 40 -16.49 7.37 10.44
C PHE A 40 -15.36 8.42 10.39
N GLY A 41 -15.12 9.03 9.21
CA GLY A 41 -14.02 9.96 9.00
C GLY A 41 -12.63 9.31 8.96
N HIS A 42 -12.54 7.98 8.82
CA HIS A 42 -11.26 7.28 8.86
C HIS A 42 -11.19 6.04 7.93
N TYR A 43 -10.27 6.04 6.96
CA TYR A 43 -10.10 4.93 5.99
C TYR A 43 -9.43 3.66 6.54
N GLY A 44 -9.03 3.65 7.82
CA GLY A 44 -8.30 2.55 8.44
C GLY A 44 -8.93 1.17 8.21
N GLY A 45 -10.25 1.04 8.38
CA GLY A 45 -10.95 -0.23 8.13
C GLY A 45 -10.83 -0.70 6.68
N LEU A 46 -10.93 0.23 5.73
CA LEU A 46 -10.76 -0.05 4.30
C LEU A 46 -9.33 -0.51 3.99
N PHE A 47 -8.31 0.19 4.47
CA PHE A 47 -6.90 -0.18 4.21
C PHE A 47 -6.49 -1.49 4.87
N ILE A 48 -7.02 -1.82 6.06
CA ILE A 48 -6.83 -3.14 6.69
C ILE A 48 -7.41 -4.23 5.80
N ARG A 49 -8.65 -4.07 5.33
CA ARG A 49 -9.29 -5.03 4.43
C ARG A 49 -8.51 -5.17 3.12
N LEU A 50 -8.03 -4.07 2.55
CA LEU A 50 -7.21 -4.08 1.32
C LEU A 50 -5.95 -4.91 1.52
N ALA A 51 -5.20 -4.66 2.59
CA ALA A 51 -3.97 -5.40 2.91
C ALA A 51 -4.25 -6.90 3.12
N TRP A 52 -5.33 -7.23 3.83
CA TRP A 52 -5.80 -8.60 4.02
C TRP A 52 -6.12 -9.29 2.69
N HIS A 53 -6.90 -8.65 1.81
CA HIS A 53 -7.27 -9.22 0.51
C HIS A 53 -6.09 -9.35 -0.45
N SER A 54 -5.09 -8.45 -0.39
CA SER A 54 -3.86 -8.57 -1.18
C SER A 54 -3.17 -9.90 -0.86
N ALA A 55 -2.80 -10.08 0.41
CA ALA A 55 -2.11 -11.28 0.87
C ALA A 55 -2.99 -12.55 0.83
N GLY A 56 -4.30 -12.39 0.99
CA GLY A 56 -5.27 -13.48 1.14
C GLY A 56 -5.46 -14.35 -0.11
N THR A 57 -4.87 -13.98 -1.25
CA THR A 57 -4.87 -14.82 -2.46
C THR A 57 -3.76 -15.88 -2.46
N TYR A 58 -2.82 -15.83 -1.51
CA TYR A 58 -1.72 -16.79 -1.41
C TYR A 58 -2.23 -18.22 -1.20
N LEU A 59 -1.73 -19.14 -2.03
CA LEU A 59 -2.05 -20.57 -1.96
C LEU A 59 -0.79 -21.38 -1.65
N ALA A 60 -0.79 -22.06 -0.50
CA ALA A 60 0.37 -22.84 -0.06
C ALA A 60 0.73 -24.01 -0.99
N MET A 61 -0.24 -24.53 -1.78
CA MET A 61 -0.05 -25.68 -2.66
C MET A 61 0.92 -25.40 -3.81
N ASP A 62 0.89 -24.20 -4.39
CA ASP A 62 1.75 -23.83 -5.52
C ASP A 62 2.53 -22.53 -5.29
N ARG A 63 2.35 -21.90 -4.12
CA ARG A 63 2.99 -20.65 -3.69
C ARG A 63 2.70 -19.46 -4.62
N ARG A 64 1.60 -19.52 -5.37
CA ARG A 64 1.12 -18.40 -6.19
C ARG A 64 0.13 -17.55 -5.39
N GLY A 65 -0.11 -16.33 -5.90
CA GLY A 65 -0.86 -15.30 -5.17
C GLY A 65 -0.03 -14.66 -4.06
N GLY A 66 -0.69 -13.84 -3.25
CA GLY A 66 -0.07 -12.97 -2.24
C GLY A 66 0.09 -11.53 -2.70
#